data_AF-E8WUG5-F1
#
_entry.id   AF-E8WUG5-F1
#
_cell.length_a   1.000
_cell.length_b   1.000
_cell.length_c   1.000
_cell.angle_alpha   90.00
_cell.angle_beta   90.00
_cell.angle_gamma   90.00
#
_symmetry.space_group_name_H-M   'P 1'
#
loop_
_entity.id
_entity.type
_entity.pdbx_description
1 polymer ?
#
loop_
_entity_poly.entity_id
_entity_poly.type
_entity_poly.pdbx_seq_one_letter_code
_entity_poly.pdbx_strand_id
1 'polypeptide(L)'
;MYLKYFQFDREPFNITPDPEFLFLSTAHKEALASIVYGVEQRKGFILVVGEIGVGKTTIVRSYLKQIDPAKLTAIYILNPMLSFGNLLRQFCRELGLSSNTSNTFEMLNELQAYLVDEFMRGINFVLIIDEAQNMPVDTLENLRMLSNIETSKEKLIQIVFSAQPEFEKTLNLQELKQLKQRISVKAVISPLDPVAGVAYIRSRLAKAAAGSVPFTTGALKDVVRFALGIPRVINILCDNCLINAYGRGQKLVNRAAVRAVATEYGLKDYTLYKYAFAVSVILLFAVAGLSLHKLPTKPLEPSPAQSIISEVVPADKPSIPSKGKGYVDRVVQRGDTLAKLVTDVYGRADKGKMALMKKANPDITDENLIVEGVRLRFPLVKSP
;
A
#
# COMPACT_ATOMS: atom_id res chain seq x y z
N MET A 1 29.95 -23.31 9.73
CA MET A 1 31.41 -23.08 9.52
C MET A 1 31.78 -21.61 9.63
N TYR A 2 31.08 -20.68 8.96
CA TYR A 2 31.35 -19.24 9.09
C TYR A 2 31.05 -18.67 10.50
N LEU A 3 30.13 -19.27 11.26
CA LEU A 3 29.80 -18.81 12.63
C LEU A 3 31.04 -18.76 13.53
N LYS A 4 31.83 -19.83 13.58
CA LYS A 4 33.09 -19.87 14.34
C LYS A 4 34.10 -18.84 13.85
N TYR A 5 34.17 -18.62 12.53
CA TYR A 5 35.09 -17.65 11.93
C TYR A 5 34.77 -16.20 12.32
N PHE A 6 33.48 -15.84 12.35
CA PHE A 6 33.00 -14.53 12.78
C PHE A 6 32.64 -14.44 14.27
N GLN A 7 32.89 -15.52 15.04
CA GLN A 7 32.59 -15.61 16.47
C GLN A 7 31.11 -15.39 16.81
N PHE A 8 30.21 -15.94 16.00
CA PHE A 8 28.78 -15.97 16.27
C PHE A 8 28.39 -17.23 17.07
N ASP A 9 27.52 -17.05 18.07
CA ASP A 9 26.94 -18.12 18.87
C ASP A 9 25.84 -18.86 18.10
N ARG A 10 25.19 -18.17 17.16
CA ARG A 10 24.08 -18.68 16.33
C ARG A 10 23.96 -17.89 15.03
N GLU A 11 23.16 -18.39 14.09
CA GLU A 11 22.98 -17.77 12.77
C GLU A 11 22.22 -16.44 12.86
N PRO A 12 22.85 -15.28 12.53
CA PRO A 12 22.18 -13.98 12.62
C PRO A 12 21.08 -13.79 11.58
N PHE A 13 21.19 -14.43 10.41
CA PHE A 13 20.34 -14.15 9.25
C PHE A 13 19.52 -15.35 8.80
N ASN A 14 19.18 -16.26 9.71
CA ASN A 14 18.26 -17.34 9.40
C ASN A 14 16.91 -16.77 8.89
N ILE A 15 16.40 -17.37 7.81
CA ILE A 15 15.15 -16.99 7.15
C ILE A 15 13.95 -17.46 7.97
N THR A 16 14.11 -18.55 8.72
CA THR A 16 13.07 -19.07 9.61
C THR A 16 12.72 -18.01 10.66
N PRO A 17 11.43 -17.68 10.87
CA PRO A 17 11.03 -16.69 11.85
C PRO A 17 11.40 -17.14 13.27
N ASP A 18 12.40 -16.48 13.85
CA ASP A 18 12.81 -16.63 15.25
C ASP A 18 12.32 -15.43 16.07
N PRO A 19 11.46 -15.64 17.10
CA PRO A 19 11.00 -14.60 18.02
C PRO A 19 12.13 -13.81 18.67
N GLU A 20 13.27 -14.43 18.96
CA GLU A 20 14.40 -13.72 19.58
C GLU A 20 14.98 -12.66 18.64
N PHE A 21 14.90 -12.87 17.33
CA PHE A 21 15.34 -11.91 16.31
C PHE A 21 14.26 -10.92 15.89
N LEU A 22 13.13 -10.85 16.61
CA LEU A 22 12.08 -9.88 16.35
C LEU A 22 12.64 -8.46 16.42
N PHE A 23 12.39 -7.70 15.35
CA PHE A 23 12.70 -6.28 15.25
C PHE A 23 11.44 -5.58 14.76
N LEU A 24 10.89 -4.69 15.59
CA LEU A 24 9.67 -3.94 15.27
C LEU A 24 10.06 -2.52 14.83
N SER A 25 10.07 -2.27 13.52
CA SER A 25 10.13 -0.89 13.01
C SER A 25 8.83 -0.15 13.32
N THR A 26 8.78 1.16 13.07
CA THR A 26 7.56 1.97 13.26
C THR A 26 6.34 1.35 12.56
N ALA A 27 6.46 0.99 11.28
CA ALA A 27 5.38 0.33 10.53
C ALA A 27 4.95 -1.02 11.14
N HIS A 28 5.88 -1.78 11.72
CA HIS A 28 5.55 -3.04 12.40
C HIS A 28 4.78 -2.78 13.70
N LYS A 29 5.17 -1.75 14.47
CA LYS A 29 4.49 -1.36 15.70
C LYS A 29 3.08 -0.87 15.42
N GLU A 30 2.90 -0.04 14.38
CA GLU A 30 1.59 0.44 13.93
C GLU A 30 0.68 -0.70 13.48
N ALA A 31 1.22 -1.67 12.72
CA ALA A 31 0.47 -2.84 12.30
C ALA A 31 0.07 -3.72 13.49
N LEU A 32 0.99 -3.98 14.43
CA LEU A 32 0.68 -4.72 15.65
C LEU A 32 -0.38 -4.01 16.49
N ALA A 33 -0.26 -2.69 16.68
CA ALA A 33 -1.23 -1.87 17.40
C ALA A 33 -2.61 -1.91 16.72
N SER A 34 -2.66 -1.93 15.39
CA SER A 34 -3.90 -2.05 14.63
C SER A 34 -4.58 -3.41 14.83
N ILE A 35 -3.81 -4.50 14.89
CA ILE A 35 -4.34 -5.84 15.23
C ILE A 35 -4.91 -5.82 16.66
N VAL A 36 -4.12 -5.36 17.63
CA VAL A 36 -4.53 -5.28 19.04
C VAL A 36 -5.81 -4.47 19.19
N TYR A 37 -5.82 -3.23 18.68
CA TYR A 37 -6.99 -2.35 18.69
C TYR A 37 -8.20 -2.99 18.01
N GLY A 38 -8.02 -3.56 16.81
CA GLY A 38 -9.11 -4.17 16.06
C GLY A 38 -9.75 -5.35 16.78
N VAL A 39 -8.93 -6.19 17.43
CA VAL A 39 -9.40 -7.36 18.16
C VAL A 39 -10.05 -6.94 19.48
N GLU A 40 -9.36 -6.16 20.31
CA GLU A 40 -9.86 -5.74 21.62
C GLU A 40 -11.14 -4.90 21.52
N GLN A 41 -11.23 -4.02 20.52
CA GLN A 41 -12.41 -3.18 20.29
C GLN A 41 -13.47 -3.83 19.40
N ARG A 42 -13.36 -5.15 19.16
CA ARG A 42 -14.32 -5.98 18.41
C ARG A 42 -14.74 -5.35 17.08
N LYS A 43 -13.76 -4.89 16.28
CA LYS A 43 -14.00 -4.20 15.00
C LYS A 43 -14.35 -5.15 13.84
N GLY A 44 -14.49 -6.46 14.09
CA GLY A 44 -14.76 -7.45 13.05
C GLY A 44 -13.54 -7.67 12.15
N PHE A 45 -13.60 -7.23 10.90
CA PHE A 45 -12.53 -7.45 9.92
C PHE A 45 -11.38 -6.45 10.06
N ILE A 46 -10.17 -6.99 10.10
CA ILE A 46 -8.91 -6.28 10.20
C ILE A 46 -8.03 -6.74 9.04
N LEU A 47 -7.41 -5.80 8.34
CA LEU A 47 -6.55 -6.09 7.19
C LEU A 47 -5.12 -5.62 7.45
N VAL A 48 -4.16 -6.53 7.34
CA VAL A 48 -2.73 -6.26 7.39
C VAL A 48 -2.14 -6.58 6.01
N VAL A 49 -1.69 -5.55 5.30
CA VAL A 49 -1.13 -5.68 3.94
C VAL A 49 0.36 -5.38 3.96
N GLY A 50 1.12 -6.09 3.14
CA GLY A 50 2.53 -5.79 2.95
C GLY A 50 3.16 -6.72 1.93
N GLU A 51 4.28 -6.28 1.34
CA GLU A 51 5.02 -7.06 0.35
C GLU A 51 5.53 -8.41 0.91
N ILE A 52 6.00 -9.29 0.03
CA ILE A 52 6.60 -10.55 0.46
C ILE A 52 7.85 -10.26 1.29
N GLY A 53 7.96 -10.91 2.46
CA GLY A 53 9.17 -10.84 3.29
C GLY A 53 9.29 -9.59 4.17
N VAL A 54 8.27 -8.72 4.23
CA VAL A 54 8.25 -7.53 5.12
C VAL A 54 7.94 -7.83 6.58
N GLY A 55 7.61 -9.08 6.94
CA GLY A 55 7.40 -9.47 8.35
C GLY A 55 5.95 -9.59 8.79
N LYS A 56 4.97 -9.71 7.86
CA LYS A 56 3.55 -9.91 8.17
C LYS A 56 3.29 -11.08 9.14
N THR A 57 3.72 -12.29 8.76
CA THR A 57 3.64 -13.49 9.61
C THR A 57 4.36 -13.32 10.94
N THR A 58 5.48 -12.60 10.96
CA THR A 58 6.24 -12.33 12.17
C THR A 58 5.44 -11.47 13.16
N ILE A 59 4.73 -10.44 12.68
CA ILE A 59 3.84 -9.61 13.52
C ILE A 59 2.67 -10.42 14.03
N VAL A 60 2.01 -11.20 13.16
CA VAL A 60 0.91 -12.09 13.55
C VAL A 60 1.34 -13.06 14.66
N ARG A 61 2.49 -13.70 14.51
CA ARG A 61 3.04 -14.60 15.54
C ARG A 61 3.43 -13.86 16.82
N SER A 62 3.94 -12.64 16.70
CA SER A 62 4.23 -11.78 17.85
C SER A 62 2.96 -11.41 18.61
N TYR A 63 1.85 -11.14 17.90
CA TYR A 63 0.54 -10.92 18.49
C TYR A 63 0.04 -12.18 19.21
N LEU A 64 0.04 -13.34 18.54
CA LEU A 64 -0.40 -14.62 19.12
C LEU A 64 0.35 -14.99 20.41
N LYS A 65 1.63 -14.65 20.53
CA LYS A 65 2.43 -14.88 21.74
C LYS A 65 2.07 -14.00 22.93
N GLN A 66 1.42 -12.86 22.69
CA GLN A 66 1.00 -11.92 23.73
C GLN A 66 -0.43 -12.20 24.21
N ILE A 67 -1.11 -13.18 23.61
CA ILE A 67 -2.48 -13.53 23.94
C ILE A 67 -2.53 -14.17 25.33
N ASP A 68 -3.42 -13.65 26.17
CA ASP A 68 -3.85 -14.28 27.41
C ASP A 68 -4.99 -15.26 27.08
N PRO A 69 -4.78 -16.59 27.20
CA PRO A 69 -5.79 -17.60 26.87
C PRO A 69 -7.06 -17.47 27.73
N ALA A 70 -6.99 -16.79 28.89
CA ALA A 70 -8.17 -16.55 29.72
C ALA A 70 -9.07 -15.43 29.17
N LYS A 71 -8.61 -14.66 28.17
CA LYS A 71 -9.33 -13.50 27.63
C LYS A 71 -9.58 -13.58 26.12
N LEU A 72 -8.80 -14.38 25.40
CA LEU A 72 -8.88 -14.44 23.95
C LEU A 72 -8.51 -15.83 23.44
N THR A 73 -9.40 -16.39 22.63
CA THR A 73 -9.15 -17.62 21.86
C THR A 73 -8.77 -17.24 20.43
N ALA A 74 -7.70 -17.84 19.91
CA ALA A 74 -7.19 -17.56 18.59
C ALA A 74 -7.06 -18.82 17.73
N ILE A 75 -7.56 -18.74 16.50
CA ILE A 75 -7.40 -19.76 15.46
C ILE A 75 -6.54 -19.19 14.34
N TYR A 76 -5.55 -19.95 13.90
CA TYR A 76 -4.58 -19.50 12.91
C TYR A 76 -4.54 -20.40 11.68
N ILE A 77 -5.05 -19.87 10.57
CA ILE A 77 -5.12 -20.55 9.28
C ILE A 77 -3.91 -20.15 8.43
N LEU A 78 -2.99 -21.10 8.24
CA LEU A 78 -1.79 -20.95 7.41
C LEU A 78 -2.02 -21.26 5.93
N ASN A 79 -2.93 -22.18 5.62
CA ASN A 79 -3.27 -22.57 4.26
C ASN A 79 -4.72 -22.19 3.95
N PRO A 80 -4.96 -21.01 3.37
CA PRO A 80 -6.30 -20.49 3.21
C PRO A 80 -6.96 -20.91 1.88
N MET A 81 -6.31 -21.79 1.09
CA MET A 81 -6.88 -22.37 -0.14
C MET A 81 -7.95 -23.43 0.17
N LEU A 82 -8.99 -23.03 0.90
CA LEU A 82 -10.09 -23.88 1.33
C LEU A 82 -11.42 -23.33 0.80
N SER A 83 -12.36 -24.25 0.54
CA SER A 83 -13.76 -23.87 0.42
C SER A 83 -14.29 -23.40 1.76
N PHE A 84 -15.35 -22.60 1.76
CA PHE A 84 -15.98 -22.11 2.99
C PHE A 84 -16.40 -23.25 3.94
N GLY A 85 -16.98 -24.33 3.43
CA GLY A 85 -17.33 -25.50 4.26
C GLY A 85 -16.12 -26.18 4.90
N ASN A 86 -14.99 -26.28 4.19
CA ASN A 86 -13.76 -26.84 4.75
C ASN A 86 -13.12 -25.91 5.78
N LEU A 87 -13.21 -24.60 5.57
CA LEU A 87 -12.79 -23.59 6.55
C LEU A 87 -13.59 -23.73 7.85
N LEU A 88 -14.93 -23.80 7.76
CA LEU A 88 -15.79 -24.01 8.93
C LEU A 88 -15.48 -25.33 9.64
N ARG A 89 -15.28 -26.42 8.89
CA ARG A 89 -14.91 -27.71 9.47
C ARG A 89 -13.59 -27.64 10.23
N GLN A 90 -12.59 -26.95 9.66
CA GLN A 90 -11.32 -26.73 10.34
C GLN A 90 -11.53 -25.91 11.62
N PHE A 91 -12.33 -24.86 11.55
CA PHE A 91 -12.68 -24.01 12.70
C PHE A 91 -13.33 -24.83 13.82
N CYS A 92 -14.42 -25.56 13.53
CA CYS A 92 -15.10 -26.41 14.51
C CYS A 92 -14.15 -27.42 15.14
N ARG A 93 -13.29 -28.06 14.32
CA ARG A 93 -12.29 -29.01 14.82
C ARG A 93 -11.28 -28.38 15.77
N GLU A 94 -10.79 -27.17 15.47
CA GLU A 94 -9.85 -26.44 16.34
C GLU A 94 -10.49 -26.02 17.67
N LEU A 95 -11.82 -25.85 17.70
CA LEU A 95 -12.58 -25.59 18.92
C LEU A 95 -12.99 -26.85 19.69
N GLY A 96 -12.69 -28.05 19.16
CA GLY A 96 -13.17 -29.31 19.73
C GLY A 96 -14.68 -29.53 19.58
N LEU A 97 -15.34 -28.80 18.68
CA LEU A 97 -16.74 -29.02 18.33
C LEU A 97 -16.84 -30.29 17.47
N SER A 98 -17.56 -31.28 17.97
CA SER A 98 -17.78 -32.57 17.30
C SER A 98 -18.85 -32.45 16.20
N SER A 99 -18.59 -31.63 15.19
CA SER A 99 -19.51 -31.49 14.05
C SER A 99 -19.32 -32.69 13.10
N ASN A 100 -20.14 -33.73 13.26
CA ASN A 100 -20.23 -34.85 12.29
C ASN A 100 -21.01 -34.45 11.01
N THR A 101 -21.50 -33.22 10.94
CA THR A 101 -22.29 -32.71 9.83
C THR A 101 -21.43 -32.17 8.69
N SER A 102 -21.87 -32.40 7.45
CA SER A 102 -21.32 -31.75 6.26
C SER A 102 -22.05 -30.44 5.92
N ASN A 103 -23.09 -30.09 6.69
CA ASN A 103 -23.93 -28.94 6.44
C ASN A 103 -23.31 -27.64 7.00
N THR A 104 -22.97 -26.71 6.10
CA THR A 104 -22.45 -25.37 6.42
C THR A 104 -23.35 -24.60 7.38
N PHE A 105 -24.68 -24.70 7.24
CA PHE A 105 -25.62 -23.96 8.08
C PHE A 105 -25.59 -24.46 9.54
N GLU A 106 -25.54 -25.76 9.74
CA GLU A 106 -25.44 -26.36 11.08
C GLU A 106 -24.11 -26.00 11.74
N MET A 107 -22.99 -26.09 11.01
CA MET A 107 -21.68 -25.66 11.51
C MET A 107 -21.67 -24.17 11.92
N LEU A 108 -22.33 -23.29 11.16
CA LEU A 108 -22.46 -21.87 11.51
C LEU A 108 -23.27 -21.66 12.80
N ASN A 109 -24.38 -22.40 12.97
CA ASN A 109 -25.21 -22.30 14.16
C ASN A 109 -24.48 -22.81 15.42
N GLU A 110 -23.77 -23.95 15.30
CA GLU A 110 -22.93 -24.48 16.38
C GLU A 110 -21.83 -23.49 16.76
N LEU A 111 -21.15 -22.91 15.76
CA LEU A 111 -20.12 -21.92 15.99
C LEU A 111 -20.69 -20.64 16.62
N GLN A 112 -21.86 -20.17 16.16
CA GLN A 112 -22.53 -19.02 16.77
C GLN A 112 -22.86 -19.28 18.24
N ALA A 113 -23.44 -20.43 18.56
CA ALA A 113 -23.76 -20.79 19.94
C ALA A 113 -22.50 -20.82 20.81
N TYR A 114 -21.43 -21.44 20.33
CA TYR A 114 -20.14 -21.48 21.01
C TYR A 114 -19.55 -20.07 21.25
N LEU A 115 -19.54 -19.22 20.22
CA LEU A 115 -18.99 -17.86 20.31
C LEU A 115 -19.80 -16.95 21.26
N VAL A 116 -21.12 -17.13 21.34
CA VAL A 116 -21.96 -16.44 22.32
C VAL A 116 -21.58 -16.87 23.74
N ASP A 117 -21.35 -18.16 23.96
CA ASP A 117 -21.02 -18.70 25.28
C ASP A 117 -19.63 -18.22 25.77
N GLU A 118 -18.63 -18.20 24.88
CA GLU A 118 -17.32 -17.61 25.14
C GLU A 118 -17.44 -16.10 25.45
N PHE A 119 -18.25 -15.39 24.69
CA PHE A 119 -18.51 -13.96 24.90
C PHE A 119 -19.13 -13.68 26.27
N MET A 120 -20.10 -14.48 26.70
CA MET A 120 -20.71 -14.35 28.04
C MET A 120 -19.70 -14.60 29.16
N ARG A 121 -18.64 -15.38 28.91
CA ARG A 121 -17.50 -15.59 29.82
C ARG A 121 -16.44 -14.50 29.73
N GLY A 122 -16.66 -13.47 28.90
CA GLY A 122 -15.71 -12.37 28.69
C GLY A 122 -14.54 -12.72 27.76
N ILE A 123 -14.60 -13.87 27.08
CA ILE A 123 -13.56 -14.34 26.17
C ILE A 123 -13.86 -13.78 24.77
N ASN A 124 -12.84 -13.20 24.16
CA ASN A 124 -12.90 -12.71 22.79
C ASN A 124 -12.42 -13.79 21.81
N PHE A 125 -12.79 -13.65 20.53
CA PHE A 125 -12.42 -14.62 19.51
C PHE A 125 -11.73 -13.95 18.33
N VAL A 126 -10.59 -14.50 17.90
CA VAL A 126 -9.89 -14.07 16.68
C VAL A 126 -9.59 -15.21 15.73
N LEU A 127 -10.03 -15.08 14.48
CA LEU A 127 -9.65 -15.91 13.35
C LEU A 127 -8.58 -15.16 12.55
N ILE A 128 -7.37 -15.70 12.51
CA ILE A 128 -6.28 -15.13 11.73
C ILE A 128 -6.07 -15.97 10.47
N ILE A 129 -6.09 -15.30 9.32
CA ILE A 129 -5.91 -15.92 8.01
C ILE A 129 -4.65 -15.32 7.38
N ASP A 130 -3.58 -16.11 7.30
CA ASP A 130 -2.36 -15.71 6.61
C ASP A 130 -2.42 -16.00 5.11
N GLU A 131 -1.67 -15.25 4.32
CA GLU A 131 -1.65 -15.33 2.86
C GLU A 131 -3.06 -15.27 2.24
N ALA A 132 -3.93 -14.40 2.78
CA ALA A 132 -5.36 -14.34 2.43
C ALA A 132 -5.63 -14.05 0.93
N GLN A 133 -4.66 -13.54 0.19
CA GLN A 133 -4.75 -13.40 -1.27
C GLN A 133 -4.92 -14.73 -2.01
N ASN A 134 -4.58 -15.85 -1.37
CA ASN A 134 -4.73 -17.20 -1.92
C ASN A 134 -6.14 -17.78 -1.69
N MET A 135 -7.02 -17.09 -0.96
CA MET A 135 -8.38 -17.57 -0.73
C MET A 135 -9.22 -17.54 -2.01
N PRO A 136 -10.03 -18.56 -2.28
CA PRO A 136 -11.05 -18.49 -3.34
C PRO A 136 -12.01 -17.32 -3.09
N VAL A 137 -12.41 -16.63 -4.16
CA VAL A 137 -13.33 -15.47 -4.10
C VAL A 137 -14.66 -15.86 -3.44
N ASP A 138 -15.22 -17.01 -3.80
CA ASP A 138 -16.46 -17.52 -3.20
C ASP A 138 -16.31 -17.73 -1.68
N THR A 139 -15.14 -18.16 -1.22
CA THR A 139 -14.88 -18.33 0.22
C THR A 139 -14.81 -16.96 0.91
N LEU A 140 -14.14 -15.98 0.32
CA LEU A 140 -14.09 -14.60 0.82
C LEU A 140 -15.49 -13.98 0.90
N GLU A 141 -16.31 -14.16 -0.13
CA GLU A 141 -17.69 -13.68 -0.17
C GLU A 141 -18.50 -14.29 0.98
N ASN A 142 -18.36 -15.60 1.21
CA ASN A 142 -19.04 -16.31 2.29
C ASN A 142 -18.51 -16.00 3.70
N LEU A 143 -17.27 -15.50 3.87
CA LEU A 143 -16.77 -15.02 5.17
C LEU A 143 -17.66 -13.92 5.78
N ARG A 144 -18.45 -13.22 4.96
CA ARG A 144 -19.45 -12.27 5.47
C ARG A 144 -20.42 -12.93 6.45
N MET A 145 -20.75 -14.21 6.26
CA MET A 145 -21.63 -14.96 7.15
C MET A 145 -21.04 -15.10 8.55
N LEU A 146 -19.73 -15.36 8.67
CA LEU A 146 -19.05 -15.41 9.96
C LEU A 146 -19.09 -14.06 10.68
N SER A 147 -18.89 -12.95 9.95
CA SER A 147 -18.96 -11.61 10.55
C SER A 147 -20.37 -11.14 10.94
N ASN A 148 -21.41 -11.86 10.52
CA ASN A 148 -22.78 -11.64 10.99
C ASN A 148 -23.01 -12.30 12.37
N ILE A 149 -22.06 -13.08 12.87
CA ILE A 149 -22.12 -13.62 14.23
C ILE A 149 -21.79 -12.47 15.19
N GLU A 150 -22.85 -11.79 15.63
CA GLU A 150 -22.80 -10.60 16.47
C GLU A 150 -23.96 -10.57 17.47
N THR A 151 -23.79 -9.84 18.57
CA THR A 151 -24.91 -9.41 19.40
C THR A 151 -25.52 -8.13 18.83
N SER A 152 -26.58 -7.60 19.45
CA SER A 152 -27.14 -6.29 19.08
C SER A 152 -26.14 -5.12 19.18
N LYS A 153 -24.99 -5.32 19.85
CA LYS A 153 -24.01 -4.26 20.11
C LYS A 153 -22.58 -4.59 19.67
N GLU A 154 -22.20 -5.87 19.60
CA GLU A 154 -20.80 -6.27 19.47
C GLU A 154 -20.58 -7.45 18.53
N LYS A 155 -19.46 -7.41 17.77
CA LYS A 155 -18.98 -8.54 16.97
C LYS A 155 -18.40 -9.62 17.86
N LEU A 156 -18.86 -10.86 17.65
CA LEU A 156 -18.41 -12.00 18.44
C LEU A 156 -17.13 -12.64 17.88
N ILE A 157 -16.83 -12.39 16.60
CA ILE A 157 -15.63 -12.91 15.92
C ILE A 157 -14.87 -11.81 15.17
N GLN A 158 -13.57 -11.75 15.44
CA GLN A 158 -12.64 -10.81 14.83
C GLN A 158 -11.84 -11.56 13.76
N ILE A 159 -11.78 -11.05 12.53
CA ILE A 159 -11.11 -11.74 11.42
C ILE A 159 -9.93 -10.88 10.96
N VAL A 160 -8.71 -11.38 11.17
CA VAL A 160 -7.47 -10.72 10.77
C VAL A 160 -6.96 -11.34 9.47
N PHE A 161 -7.02 -10.58 8.38
CA PHE A 161 -6.37 -10.93 7.12
C PHE A 161 -4.92 -10.44 7.12
N SER A 162 -3.98 -11.35 6.95
CA SER A 162 -2.59 -11.02 6.57
C SER A 162 -2.43 -11.34 5.10
N ALA A 163 -2.13 -10.33 4.28
CA ALA A 163 -2.19 -10.47 2.83
C ALA A 163 -1.13 -9.64 2.10
N GLN A 164 -0.92 -9.98 0.83
CA GLN A 164 -0.10 -9.19 -0.11
C GLN A 164 -0.94 -8.07 -0.75
N PRO A 165 -0.33 -7.01 -1.33
CA PRO A 165 -1.05 -5.88 -1.91
C PRO A 165 -2.05 -6.25 -3.02
N GLU A 166 -1.82 -7.36 -3.72
CA GLU A 166 -2.74 -7.93 -4.71
C GLU A 166 -4.12 -8.24 -4.12
N PHE A 167 -4.20 -8.56 -2.82
CA PHE A 167 -5.47 -8.80 -2.15
C PHE A 167 -6.39 -7.58 -2.19
N GLU A 168 -5.84 -6.36 -2.20
CA GLU A 168 -6.65 -5.16 -2.34
C GLU A 168 -7.32 -5.07 -3.71
N LYS A 169 -6.66 -5.59 -4.76
CA LYS A 169 -7.27 -5.71 -6.09
C LYS A 169 -8.40 -6.74 -6.06
N THR A 170 -8.20 -7.87 -5.39
CA THR A 170 -9.25 -8.88 -5.18
C THR A 170 -10.44 -8.29 -4.42
N LEU A 171 -10.21 -7.54 -3.34
CA LEU A 171 -11.27 -6.88 -2.57
C LEU A 171 -12.03 -5.79 -3.37
N ASN A 172 -11.49 -5.31 -4.49
CA ASN A 172 -12.16 -4.37 -5.39
C ASN A 172 -13.09 -5.04 -6.41
N LEU A 173 -13.11 -6.38 -6.49
CA LEU A 173 -14.06 -7.11 -7.31
C LEU A 173 -15.50 -6.80 -6.87
N GLN A 174 -16.44 -6.82 -7.82
CA GLN A 174 -17.83 -6.46 -7.55
C GLN A 174 -18.46 -7.41 -6.52
N GLU A 175 -18.14 -8.70 -6.59
CA GLU A 175 -18.62 -9.72 -5.66
C GLU A 175 -18.16 -9.47 -4.22
N LEU A 176 -16.99 -8.83 -4.03
CA LEU A 176 -16.37 -8.60 -2.71
C LEU A 176 -16.59 -7.19 -2.16
N LYS A 177 -17.36 -6.35 -2.85
CA LYS A 177 -17.65 -4.96 -2.42
C LYS A 177 -18.20 -4.90 -0.99
N GLN A 178 -19.08 -5.85 -0.61
CA GLN A 178 -19.66 -5.92 0.73
C GLN A 178 -18.61 -6.30 1.79
N LEU A 179 -17.76 -7.29 1.50
CA LEU A 179 -16.68 -7.69 2.40
C LEU A 179 -15.72 -6.52 2.63
N LYS A 180 -15.31 -5.84 1.55
CA LYS A 180 -14.40 -4.68 1.62
C LYS A 180 -14.95 -3.57 2.52
N GLN A 181 -16.25 -3.28 2.44
CA GLN A 181 -16.90 -2.27 3.29
C GLN A 181 -16.92 -2.64 4.79
N ARG A 182 -16.76 -3.92 5.13
CA ARG A 182 -16.73 -4.39 6.51
C ARG A 182 -15.32 -4.37 7.12
N ILE A 183 -14.27 -4.16 6.31
CA ILE A 183 -12.90 -3.99 6.80
C ILE A 183 -12.81 -2.66 7.53
N SER A 184 -12.81 -2.75 8.87
CA SER A 184 -12.90 -1.57 9.75
C SER A 184 -11.52 -1.04 10.13
N VAL A 185 -10.51 -1.91 10.14
CA VAL A 185 -9.14 -1.54 10.47
C VAL A 185 -8.22 -2.03 9.37
N LYS A 186 -7.32 -1.16 8.90
CA LYS A 186 -6.31 -1.50 7.89
C LYS A 186 -4.95 -1.01 8.36
N ALA A 187 -3.95 -1.86 8.27
CA ALA A 187 -2.55 -1.52 8.46
C ALA A 187 -1.72 -1.95 7.25
N VAL A 188 -0.68 -1.17 6.93
CA VAL A 188 0.26 -1.46 5.86
C VAL A 188 1.66 -1.57 6.44
N ILE A 189 2.33 -2.69 6.18
CA ILE A 189 3.72 -2.90 6.57
C ILE A 189 4.58 -2.59 5.34
N SER A 190 5.17 -1.40 5.34
CA SER A 190 6.13 -1.00 4.31
C SER A 190 7.51 -1.62 4.53
N PRO A 191 8.32 -1.76 3.47
CA PRO A 191 9.74 -2.10 3.60
C PRO A 191 10.47 -1.14 4.56
N LEU A 192 11.55 -1.60 5.16
CA LEU A 192 12.35 -0.80 6.09
C LEU A 192 13.00 0.37 5.35
N ASP A 193 12.89 1.57 5.90
CA ASP A 193 13.67 2.70 5.43
C ASP A 193 15.19 2.45 5.63
N PRO A 194 16.08 3.22 4.97
CA PRO A 194 17.52 2.99 5.08
C PRO A 194 18.08 3.00 6.50
N VAL A 195 17.51 3.81 7.40
CA VAL A 195 17.94 3.89 8.81
C VAL A 195 17.46 2.66 9.56
N ALA A 196 16.17 2.33 9.46
CA ALA A 196 15.59 1.16 10.08
C ALA A 196 16.20 -0.15 9.56
N GLY A 197 16.55 -0.23 8.27
CA GLY A 197 17.20 -1.39 7.67
C GLY A 197 18.60 -1.65 8.22
N VAL A 198 19.40 -0.59 8.40
CA VAL A 198 20.73 -0.73 9.03
C VAL A 198 20.59 -1.10 10.50
N ALA A 199 19.63 -0.50 11.22
CA ALA A 199 19.33 -0.83 12.60
C ALA A 199 18.88 -2.30 12.75
N TYR A 200 18.07 -2.80 11.81
CA TYR A 200 17.66 -4.20 11.74
C TYR A 200 18.85 -5.15 11.61
N ILE A 201 19.77 -4.89 10.66
CA ILE A 201 20.97 -5.72 10.46
C ILE A 201 21.82 -5.74 11.74
N ARG A 202 22.04 -4.57 12.35
CA ARG A 202 22.82 -4.45 13.60
C ARG A 202 22.15 -5.17 14.76
N SER A 203 20.83 -5.04 14.91
CA SER A 203 20.08 -5.74 15.94
C SER A 203 20.20 -7.26 15.81
N ARG A 204 20.14 -7.79 14.57
CA ARG A 204 20.35 -9.21 14.31
C ARG A 204 21.77 -9.67 14.66
N LEU A 205 22.79 -8.93 14.22
CA LEU A 205 24.18 -9.25 14.54
C LEU A 205 24.44 -9.24 16.05
N ALA A 206 23.94 -8.24 16.77
CA ALA A 206 24.11 -8.11 18.22
C ALA A 206 23.45 -9.28 19.00
N LYS A 207 22.36 -9.84 18.48
CA LYS A 207 21.69 -11.02 19.07
C LYS A 207 22.42 -12.34 18.79
N ALA A 208 23.26 -12.35 17.75
CA ALA A 208 24.05 -13.51 17.36
C ALA A 208 25.42 -13.56 18.04
N ALA A 209 26.00 -12.42 18.43
CA ALA A 209 27.13 -12.31 19.34
C ALA A 209 27.36 -10.85 19.78
N ALA A 210 28.06 -10.64 20.90
CA ALA A 210 28.48 -9.33 21.40
C ALA A 210 29.70 -8.73 20.64
N GLY A 211 30.20 -9.42 19.62
CA GLY A 211 31.43 -9.08 18.89
C GLY A 211 31.31 -7.94 17.86
N SER A 212 32.39 -7.73 17.12
CA SER A 212 32.46 -6.72 16.06
C SER A 212 31.53 -7.02 14.89
N VAL A 213 30.85 -6.00 14.38
CA VAL A 213 30.04 -6.09 13.15
C VAL A 213 30.95 -6.40 11.94
N PRO A 214 30.84 -7.56 11.27
CA PRO A 214 31.71 -7.94 10.17
C PRO A 214 31.32 -7.27 8.84
N PHE A 215 30.78 -6.05 8.90
CA PHE A 215 30.37 -5.26 7.75
C PHE A 215 30.86 -3.82 7.89
N THR A 216 31.40 -3.26 6.81
CA THR A 216 31.62 -1.81 6.74
C THR A 216 30.28 -1.05 6.75
N THR A 217 30.27 0.19 7.23
CA THR A 217 29.08 1.05 7.17
C THR A 217 28.55 1.22 5.75
N GLY A 218 29.46 1.27 4.75
CA GLY A 218 29.08 1.31 3.33
C GLY A 218 28.41 0.03 2.86
N ALA A 219 28.89 -1.14 3.31
CA ALA A 219 28.29 -2.43 2.99
C ALA A 219 26.86 -2.55 3.56
N LEU A 220 26.65 -2.14 4.83
CA LEU A 220 25.32 -2.15 5.44
C LEU A 220 24.31 -1.32 4.64
N LYS A 221 24.70 -0.11 4.22
CA LYS A 221 23.86 0.75 3.38
C LYS A 221 23.57 0.10 2.02
N ASP A 222 24.57 -0.51 1.40
CA ASP A 222 24.41 -1.17 0.11
C ASP A 222 23.48 -2.39 0.22
N VAL A 223 23.57 -3.19 1.29
CA VAL A 223 22.65 -4.32 1.54
C VAL A 223 21.20 -3.84 1.58
N VAL A 224 20.91 -2.85 2.43
CA VAL A 224 19.53 -2.33 2.59
C VAL A 224 19.00 -1.78 1.26
N ARG A 225 19.87 -1.11 0.50
CA ARG A 225 19.53 -0.54 -0.80
C ARG A 225 19.22 -1.60 -1.86
N PHE A 226 20.06 -2.62 -2.00
CA PHE A 226 19.81 -3.73 -2.93
C PHE A 226 18.60 -4.57 -2.51
N ALA A 227 18.37 -4.71 -1.21
CA ALA A 227 17.21 -5.41 -0.67
C ALA A 227 15.91 -4.58 -0.72
N LEU A 228 15.97 -3.31 -1.14
CA LEU A 228 14.84 -2.38 -1.11
C LEU A 228 14.17 -2.29 0.27
N GLY A 229 14.93 -2.50 1.35
CA GLY A 229 14.42 -2.51 2.71
C GLY A 229 13.64 -3.78 3.11
N ILE A 230 13.55 -4.80 2.25
CA ILE A 230 12.80 -6.04 2.55
C ILE A 230 13.63 -6.94 3.49
N PRO A 231 13.18 -7.18 4.75
CA PRO A 231 13.90 -7.98 5.74
C PRO A 231 14.36 -9.36 5.26
N ARG A 232 13.51 -10.11 4.53
CA ARG A 232 13.88 -11.42 3.99
C ARG A 232 15.05 -11.32 3.00
N VAL A 233 15.03 -10.32 2.11
CA VAL A 233 16.11 -10.10 1.13
C VAL A 233 17.38 -9.60 1.82
N ILE A 234 17.25 -8.73 2.84
CA ILE A 234 18.37 -8.31 3.70
C ILE A 234 19.04 -9.54 4.32
N ASN A 235 18.27 -10.45 4.91
CA ASN A 235 18.81 -11.66 5.53
C ASN A 235 19.58 -12.51 4.53
N ILE A 236 19.00 -12.79 3.36
CA ILE A 236 19.63 -13.56 2.30
C ILE A 236 20.96 -12.91 1.88
N LEU A 237 20.95 -11.59 1.60
CA LEU A 237 22.16 -10.88 1.20
C LEU A 237 23.24 -10.91 2.27
N CYS A 238 22.88 -10.66 3.53
CA CYS A 238 23.85 -10.68 4.63
C CYS A 238 24.45 -12.07 4.83
N ASP A 239 23.63 -13.13 4.83
CA ASP A 239 24.10 -14.51 5.01
C ASP A 239 25.08 -14.91 3.90
N ASN A 240 24.71 -14.65 2.64
CA ASN A 240 25.57 -14.94 1.49
C ASN A 240 26.86 -14.10 1.49
N CYS A 241 26.80 -12.85 1.96
CA CYS A 241 28.01 -12.04 2.12
C CYS A 241 28.96 -12.64 3.16
N LEU A 242 28.44 -13.14 4.29
CA LEU A 242 29.24 -13.80 5.32
C LEU A 242 29.86 -15.09 4.82
N ILE A 243 29.08 -15.92 4.12
CA ILE A 243 29.57 -17.18 3.51
C ILE A 243 30.69 -16.89 2.51
N ASN A 244 30.50 -15.92 1.61
CA ASN A 244 31.51 -15.54 0.62
C ASN A 244 32.77 -14.96 1.26
N ALA A 245 32.63 -14.09 2.26
CA ALA A 245 33.76 -13.53 2.98
C ALA A 245 34.55 -14.62 3.71
N TYR A 246 33.86 -15.57 4.33
CA TYR A 246 34.48 -16.76 4.94
C TYR A 246 35.29 -17.58 3.92
N GLY A 247 34.68 -17.90 2.76
CA GLY A 247 35.36 -18.65 1.70
C GLY A 247 36.60 -17.95 1.13
N ARG A 248 36.68 -16.62 1.24
CA ARG A 248 37.82 -15.79 0.81
C ARG A 248 38.79 -15.43 1.93
N GLY A 249 38.57 -15.93 3.15
CA GLY A 249 39.38 -15.58 4.33
C GLY A 249 39.30 -14.10 4.73
N GLN A 250 38.22 -13.40 4.37
CA GLN A 250 38.00 -11.98 4.68
C GLN A 250 37.23 -11.80 5.99
N LYS A 251 37.79 -11.02 6.92
CA LYS A 251 37.14 -10.70 8.21
C LYS A 251 36.09 -9.60 8.13
N LEU A 252 36.04 -8.84 7.02
CA LEU A 252 35.19 -7.67 6.88
C LEU A 252 34.53 -7.61 5.50
N VAL A 253 33.19 -7.57 5.49
CA VAL A 253 32.39 -7.40 4.27
C VAL A 253 32.37 -5.93 3.87
N ASN A 254 32.88 -5.65 2.66
CA ASN A 254 32.90 -4.31 2.08
C ASN A 254 31.82 -4.15 0.97
N ARG A 255 31.73 -2.96 0.38
CA ARG A 255 30.75 -2.65 -0.68
C ARG A 255 30.89 -3.53 -1.91
N ALA A 256 32.13 -3.89 -2.29
CA ALA A 256 32.39 -4.72 -3.46
C ALA A 256 31.85 -6.14 -3.27
N ALA A 257 32.02 -6.72 -2.07
CA ALA A 257 31.46 -8.02 -1.72
C ALA A 257 29.93 -8.03 -1.81
N VAL A 258 29.27 -7.00 -1.26
CA VAL A 258 27.80 -6.87 -1.33
C VAL A 258 27.32 -6.76 -2.77
N ARG A 259 27.98 -5.96 -3.61
CA ARG A 259 27.62 -5.83 -5.03
C ARG A 259 27.78 -7.14 -5.80
N ALA A 260 28.84 -7.90 -5.52
CA ALA A 260 29.07 -9.18 -6.15
C ALA A 260 27.92 -10.15 -5.86
N VAL A 261 27.54 -10.29 -4.58
CA VAL A 261 26.40 -11.12 -4.16
C VAL A 261 25.08 -10.60 -4.75
N ALA A 262 24.82 -9.29 -4.68
CA ALA A 262 23.60 -8.72 -5.23
C ALA A 262 23.45 -8.99 -6.74
N THR A 263 24.56 -8.93 -7.49
CA THR A 263 24.58 -9.21 -8.93
C THR A 263 24.30 -10.68 -9.23
N GLU A 264 24.88 -11.60 -8.45
CA GLU A 264 24.63 -13.04 -8.55
C GLU A 264 23.14 -13.38 -8.35
N TYR A 265 22.49 -12.68 -7.42
CA TYR A 265 21.05 -12.82 -7.14
C TYR A 265 20.15 -12.01 -8.09
N GLY A 266 20.72 -11.37 -9.13
CA GLY A 266 19.96 -10.59 -10.10
C GLY A 266 19.32 -9.31 -9.55
N LEU A 267 19.75 -8.85 -8.37
CA LEU A 267 19.21 -7.64 -7.74
C LEU A 267 19.81 -6.40 -8.40
N LYS A 268 18.96 -5.60 -9.04
CA LYS A 268 19.37 -4.39 -9.75
C LYS A 268 19.48 -3.20 -8.81
N ASP A 269 20.48 -2.35 -9.05
CA ASP A 269 20.60 -1.07 -8.37
C ASP A 269 19.64 -0.05 -8.99
N TYR A 270 18.47 0.13 -8.38
CA TYR A 270 17.47 1.10 -8.84
C TYR A 270 17.90 2.57 -8.64
N THR A 271 19.02 2.83 -7.97
CA THR A 271 19.53 4.19 -7.75
C THR A 271 20.03 4.82 -9.05
N LEU A 272 20.60 4.03 -9.96
CA LEU A 272 21.04 4.48 -11.28
C LEU A 272 19.88 5.04 -12.12
N TYR A 273 18.71 4.42 -12.04
CA TYR A 273 17.52 4.91 -12.74
C TYR A 273 16.97 6.22 -12.14
N LYS A 274 17.05 6.41 -10.82
CA LYS A 274 16.66 7.67 -10.17
C LYS A 274 17.59 8.83 -10.57
N TYR A 275 18.90 8.59 -10.60
CA TYR A 275 19.85 9.61 -11.06
C TYR A 275 19.79 9.83 -12.57
N ALA A 276 19.61 8.78 -13.38
CA ALA A 276 19.39 8.93 -14.82
C ALA A 276 18.12 9.74 -15.11
N PHE A 277 17.05 9.51 -14.36
CA PHE A 277 15.84 10.32 -14.43
C PHE A 277 16.11 11.77 -14.02
N ALA A 278 16.75 12.02 -12.87
CA ALA A 278 17.09 13.37 -12.42
C ALA A 278 18.00 14.12 -13.43
N VAL A 279 19.01 13.44 -14.00
CA VAL A 279 19.89 13.98 -15.04
C VAL A 279 19.11 14.26 -16.32
N SER A 280 18.18 13.39 -16.71
CA SER A 280 17.31 13.63 -17.89
C SER A 280 16.41 14.84 -17.69
N VAL A 281 15.87 15.06 -16.49
CA VAL A 281 15.07 16.24 -16.14
C VAL A 281 15.94 17.51 -16.19
N ILE A 282 17.14 17.48 -15.60
CA ILE A 282 18.09 18.60 -15.64
C ILE A 282 18.49 18.94 -17.09
N LEU A 283 18.78 17.93 -17.93
CA LEU A 283 19.06 18.10 -19.35
C LEU A 283 17.88 18.72 -20.10
N LEU A 284 16.65 18.29 -19.79
CA LEU A 284 15.44 18.84 -20.38
C LEU A 284 15.28 20.34 -20.05
N PHE A 285 15.52 20.72 -18.80
CA PHE A 285 15.53 22.13 -18.37
C PHE A 285 16.68 22.94 -19.00
N ALA A 286 17.87 22.36 -19.16
CA ALA A 286 18.99 23.03 -19.80
C ALA A 286 18.72 23.30 -21.31
N VAL A 287 18.13 22.33 -22.02
CA VAL A 287 17.73 22.50 -23.43
C VAL A 287 16.61 23.53 -23.58
N ALA A 288 15.64 23.54 -22.66
CA ALA A 288 14.58 24.56 -22.64
C ALA A 288 15.16 25.97 -22.38
N GLY A 289 16.10 26.11 -21.46
CA GLY A 289 16.78 27.38 -21.17
C GLY A 289 17.60 27.91 -22.36
N LEU A 290 18.33 27.02 -23.06
CA LEU A 290 19.08 27.39 -24.27
C LEU A 290 18.16 27.78 -25.44
N SER A 291 17.00 27.13 -25.56
CA SER A 291 15.99 27.48 -26.58
C SER A 291 15.36 28.85 -26.33
N LEU A 292 15.15 29.21 -25.05
CA LEU A 292 14.66 30.54 -24.66
C LEU A 292 15.68 31.65 -24.94
N HIS A 293 16.98 31.36 -24.84
CA HIS A 293 18.04 32.33 -25.14
C HIS A 293 18.15 32.66 -26.65
N LYS A 294 17.66 31.78 -27.53
CA LYS A 294 17.67 31.97 -28.99
C LYS A 294 16.43 32.69 -29.55
N LEU A 295 15.49 33.11 -28.71
CA LEU A 295 14.34 33.88 -29.18
C LEU A 295 14.80 35.31 -29.54
N PRO A 296 14.61 35.77 -30.80
CA PRO A 296 14.98 37.12 -31.18
C PRO A 296 14.07 38.12 -30.47
N THR A 297 14.66 39.00 -29.66
CA THR A 297 13.95 40.13 -29.04
C THR A 297 13.61 41.14 -30.12
N LYS A 298 12.40 41.10 -30.66
CA LYS A 298 11.91 42.10 -31.61
C LYS A 298 11.60 43.40 -30.86
N PRO A 299 12.15 44.57 -31.25
CA PRO A 299 11.82 45.85 -30.64
C PRO A 299 10.38 46.25 -30.94
N LEU A 300 9.69 46.83 -29.97
CA LEU A 300 8.34 47.39 -30.12
C LEU A 300 8.41 48.75 -30.84
N GLU A 301 7.92 48.82 -32.07
CA GLU A 301 7.68 50.10 -32.77
C GLU A 301 6.35 50.73 -32.32
N PRO A 302 6.28 52.07 -32.17
CA PRO A 302 5.07 52.77 -31.73
C PRO A 302 4.08 52.96 -32.89
N SER A 303 2.79 52.74 -32.60
CA SER A 303 1.67 53.02 -33.52
C SER A 303 1.19 54.48 -33.39
N PRO A 304 0.74 55.16 -34.47
CA PRO A 304 0.51 56.61 -34.46
C PRO A 304 -0.75 57.03 -33.70
N ALA A 305 -0.67 58.22 -33.09
CA ALA A 305 -1.74 58.87 -32.36
C ALA A 305 -2.86 59.37 -33.30
N GLN A 306 -4.11 59.04 -32.96
CA GLN A 306 -5.28 59.82 -33.36
C GLN A 306 -6.01 60.30 -32.10
N SER A 307 -6.17 61.61 -32.03
CA SER A 307 -6.74 62.40 -30.95
C SER A 307 -8.25 62.54 -31.09
N ILE A 308 -9.05 62.13 -30.10
CA ILE A 308 -10.36 62.76 -29.79
C ILE A 308 -10.62 62.72 -28.28
N ILE A 309 -10.64 63.93 -27.71
CA ILE A 309 -11.42 64.54 -26.61
C ILE A 309 -12.25 63.63 -25.67
N SER A 310 -12.15 63.98 -24.38
CA SER A 310 -12.84 63.46 -23.20
C SER A 310 -14.37 63.36 -23.27
N GLU A 311 -14.93 62.26 -22.75
CA GLU A 311 -16.19 62.27 -22.00
C GLU A 311 -16.24 61.13 -20.96
N VAL A 312 -17.06 61.32 -19.94
CA VAL A 312 -16.96 60.84 -18.55
C VAL A 312 -17.87 59.62 -18.27
N VAL A 313 -17.31 58.51 -17.74
CA VAL A 313 -17.84 57.54 -16.70
C VAL A 313 -19.16 56.75 -17.01
N PRO A 314 -19.51 55.56 -16.42
CA PRO A 314 -18.79 54.42 -15.81
C PRO A 314 -19.20 53.01 -16.36
N ALA A 315 -18.52 51.98 -15.82
CA ALA A 315 -19.00 50.61 -15.49
C ALA A 315 -19.49 49.61 -16.58
N ASP A 316 -18.96 48.39 -16.40
CA ASP A 316 -19.57 47.07 -16.69
C ASP A 316 -19.33 46.42 -18.08
N LYS A 317 -18.48 45.36 -18.12
CA LYS A 317 -18.83 43.97 -18.49
C LYS A 317 -17.64 43.10 -18.98
N PRO A 318 -17.68 41.78 -18.75
CA PRO A 318 -16.64 40.82 -19.12
C PRO A 318 -16.54 40.60 -20.64
N SER A 319 -15.31 40.50 -21.14
CA SER A 319 -14.98 40.33 -22.57
C SER A 319 -15.40 38.96 -23.15
N ILE A 320 -16.04 39.02 -24.31
CA ILE A 320 -16.60 37.94 -25.17
C ILE A 320 -15.49 37.19 -25.96
N PRO A 321 -15.70 35.90 -26.38
CA PRO A 321 -14.65 34.98 -26.85
C PRO A 321 -14.27 35.11 -28.33
N SER A 322 -13.05 34.69 -28.67
CA SER A 322 -12.51 34.64 -30.03
C SER A 322 -13.25 33.62 -30.90
N LYS A 323 -13.99 34.10 -31.91
CA LYS A 323 -14.59 33.29 -33.00
C LYS A 323 -13.47 32.73 -33.89
N GLY A 324 -13.47 31.41 -34.13
CA GLY A 324 -12.60 30.80 -35.14
C GLY A 324 -12.47 29.28 -35.11
N LYS A 325 -12.88 28.59 -34.06
CA LYS A 325 -12.91 27.11 -34.01
C LYS A 325 -14.24 26.67 -33.39
N GLY A 326 -14.78 25.54 -33.82
CA GLY A 326 -16.11 25.02 -33.41
C GLY A 326 -16.22 24.61 -31.95
N TYR A 327 -15.49 25.26 -31.05
CA TYR A 327 -15.44 25.02 -29.62
C TYR A 327 -15.06 26.32 -28.88
N VAL A 328 -15.41 26.39 -27.60
CA VAL A 328 -15.01 27.43 -26.66
C VAL A 328 -14.02 26.83 -25.67
N ASP A 329 -12.87 27.48 -25.49
CA ASP A 329 -11.89 27.06 -24.48
C ASP A 329 -12.19 27.76 -23.13
N ARG A 330 -12.12 27.01 -22.04
CA ARG A 330 -12.16 27.52 -20.67
C ARG A 330 -10.99 26.96 -19.88
N VAL A 331 -10.36 27.82 -19.08
CA VAL A 331 -9.33 27.39 -18.13
C VAL A 331 -10.01 27.19 -16.78
N VAL A 332 -9.80 26.03 -16.16
CA VAL A 332 -10.37 25.71 -14.84
C VAL A 332 -9.79 26.63 -13.79
N GLN A 333 -10.64 27.35 -13.05
CA GLN A 333 -10.22 28.17 -11.91
C GLN A 333 -10.49 27.44 -10.60
N ARG A 334 -9.82 27.88 -9.53
CA ARG A 334 -10.00 27.32 -8.18
C ARG A 334 -11.47 27.39 -7.75
N GLY A 335 -12.07 26.23 -7.46
CA GLY A 335 -13.46 26.12 -7.01
C GLY A 335 -14.49 25.91 -8.13
N ASP A 336 -14.06 25.80 -9.38
CA ASP A 336 -14.94 25.37 -10.46
C ASP A 336 -15.28 23.88 -10.34
N THR A 337 -16.51 23.55 -10.75
CA THR A 337 -16.94 22.18 -10.98
C THR A 337 -17.30 22.01 -12.44
N LEU A 338 -17.19 20.77 -12.91
CA LEU A 338 -17.48 20.45 -14.31
C LEU A 338 -18.92 20.76 -14.69
N ALA A 339 -19.86 20.49 -13.80
CA ALA A 339 -21.28 20.82 -13.98
C ALA A 339 -21.53 22.33 -14.08
N LYS A 340 -20.81 23.14 -13.29
CA LYS A 340 -20.88 24.60 -13.35
C LYS A 340 -20.36 25.13 -14.69
N LEU A 341 -19.17 24.69 -15.11
CA LEU A 341 -18.59 25.11 -16.40
C LEU A 341 -19.44 24.69 -17.61
N VAL A 342 -20.02 23.48 -17.58
CA VAL A 342 -20.96 23.00 -18.60
C VAL A 342 -22.24 23.84 -18.63
N THR A 343 -22.75 24.24 -17.45
CA THR A 343 -23.91 25.13 -17.34
C THR A 343 -23.60 26.52 -17.88
N ASP A 344 -22.41 27.06 -17.60
CA ASP A 344 -21.98 28.38 -18.06
C ASP A 344 -21.83 28.44 -19.60
N VAL A 345 -21.43 27.34 -20.24
CA VAL A 345 -21.22 27.30 -21.70
C VAL A 345 -22.48 26.87 -22.45
N TYR A 346 -23.28 25.95 -21.92
CA TYR A 346 -24.44 25.37 -22.61
C TYR A 346 -25.80 25.73 -22.01
N GLY A 347 -25.84 26.58 -20.97
CA GLY A 347 -27.04 27.04 -20.26
C GLY A 347 -27.66 26.04 -19.28
N ARG A 348 -27.33 24.73 -19.39
CA ARG A 348 -27.73 23.69 -18.43
C ARG A 348 -26.77 22.50 -18.52
N ALA A 349 -26.49 21.86 -17.38
CA ALA A 349 -25.82 20.57 -17.34
C ALA A 349 -26.84 19.43 -17.46
N ASP A 350 -26.89 18.77 -18.62
CA ASP A 350 -27.62 17.51 -18.82
C ASP A 350 -26.66 16.38 -19.24
N LYS A 351 -27.13 15.13 -19.14
CA LYS A 351 -26.32 13.95 -19.45
C LYS A 351 -25.73 13.99 -20.87
N GLY A 352 -26.45 14.57 -21.84
CA GLY A 352 -25.98 14.69 -23.22
C GLY A 352 -24.83 15.68 -23.36
N LYS A 353 -24.94 16.85 -22.73
CA LYS A 353 -23.90 17.89 -22.75
C LYS A 353 -22.66 17.48 -21.96
N MET A 354 -22.83 16.76 -20.85
CA MET A 354 -21.70 16.21 -20.10
C MET A 354 -20.94 15.16 -20.92
N ALA A 355 -21.65 14.27 -21.62
CA ALA A 355 -21.05 13.28 -22.51
C ALA A 355 -20.33 13.93 -23.71
N LEU A 356 -20.88 15.01 -24.27
CA LEU A 356 -20.26 15.77 -25.35
C LEU A 356 -18.94 16.42 -24.90
N MET A 357 -18.94 17.01 -23.69
CA MET A 357 -17.74 17.62 -23.11
C MET A 357 -16.66 16.57 -22.83
N LYS A 358 -17.03 15.42 -22.26
CA LYS A 358 -16.11 14.28 -22.07
C LYS A 358 -15.48 13.80 -23.37
N LYS A 359 -16.27 13.67 -24.43
CA LYS A 359 -15.76 13.24 -25.74
C LYS A 359 -14.72 14.20 -26.31
N ALA A 360 -14.83 15.50 -26.00
CA ALA A 360 -13.88 16.52 -26.44
C ALA A 360 -12.64 16.64 -25.53
N ASN A 361 -12.68 16.07 -24.32
CA ASN A 361 -11.61 16.13 -23.31
C ASN A 361 -11.40 14.74 -22.69
N PRO A 362 -10.81 13.79 -23.45
CA PRO A 362 -10.64 12.40 -23.01
C PRO A 362 -9.72 12.25 -21.78
N ASP A 363 -8.93 13.27 -21.46
CA ASP A 363 -8.02 13.28 -20.31
C ASP A 363 -8.77 13.42 -18.96
N ILE A 364 -10.07 13.77 -18.99
CA ILE A 364 -10.92 13.80 -17.80
C ILE A 364 -11.39 12.38 -17.49
N THR A 365 -10.66 11.71 -16.60
CA THR A 365 -10.97 10.34 -16.15
C THR A 365 -12.02 10.29 -15.04
N ASP A 366 -12.19 11.37 -14.28
CA ASP A 366 -13.23 11.52 -13.24
C ASP A 366 -13.92 12.90 -13.34
N GLU A 367 -15.26 12.92 -13.38
CA GLU A 367 -16.07 14.14 -13.50
C GLU A 367 -15.96 15.06 -12.27
N ASN A 368 -15.59 14.48 -11.13
CA ASN A 368 -15.50 15.20 -9.86
C ASN A 368 -14.11 15.77 -9.58
N LEU A 369 -13.12 15.47 -10.43
CA LEU A 369 -11.73 15.89 -10.26
C LEU A 369 -11.26 16.64 -11.51
N ILE A 370 -11.48 17.95 -11.52
CA ILE A 370 -10.85 18.86 -12.49
C ILE A 370 -9.73 19.64 -11.82
N VAL A 371 -8.58 19.72 -12.50
CA VAL A 371 -7.37 20.35 -11.98
C VAL A 371 -7.31 21.81 -12.42
N GLU A 372 -7.03 22.71 -11.50
CA GLU A 372 -6.86 24.14 -11.77
C GLU A 372 -5.78 24.39 -12.83
N GLY A 373 -6.02 25.33 -13.74
CA GLY A 373 -5.11 25.68 -14.83
C GLY A 373 -5.23 24.79 -16.08
N VAL A 374 -5.99 23.68 -16.03
CA VAL A 374 -6.24 22.85 -17.20
C VAL A 374 -7.19 23.57 -18.17
N ARG A 375 -6.90 23.52 -19.47
CA ARG A 375 -7.75 24.09 -20.52
C ARG A 375 -8.72 23.02 -21.04
N LEU A 376 -10.00 23.24 -20.83
CA LEU A 376 -11.09 22.40 -21.30
C LEU A 376 -11.72 22.98 -22.58
N ARG A 377 -11.98 22.11 -23.56
CA ARG A 377 -12.63 22.46 -24.82
C ARG A 377 -14.12 22.12 -24.78
N PHE A 378 -14.96 23.09 -25.10
CA PHE A 378 -16.41 22.92 -25.15
C PHE A 378 -16.90 23.02 -26.59
N PRO A 379 -17.22 21.90 -27.28
CA PRO A 379 -17.75 21.94 -28.64
C PRO A 379 -19.02 22.79 -28.74
N LEU A 380 -19.11 23.69 -29.72
CA LEU A 380 -20.32 24.47 -29.94
C LEU A 380 -21.38 23.57 -30.58
N VAL A 381 -22.52 23.40 -29.90
CA VAL A 381 -23.68 22.67 -30.44
C VAL A 381 -24.50 23.67 -31.25
N LYS A 382 -24.75 23.39 -32.54
CA LYS A 382 -25.79 24.12 -33.27
C LYS A 382 -27.14 23.70 -32.68
N SER A 383 -27.93 24.65 -32.19
CA SER A 383 -29.30 24.37 -31.78
C SER A 383 -30.06 23.74 -32.95
N PRO A 384 -30.95 22.76 -32.71
CA PRO A 384 -31.90 22.31 -33.72
C PRO A 384 -32.80 23.46 -34.18
#